data_AF-A0A0S7XTA9-F1
#
_entry.id   AF-A0A0S7XTA9-F1
#
_cell.length_a   1.000
_cell.length_b   1.000
_cell.length_c   1.000
_cell.angle_alpha   90.00
_cell.angle_beta   90.00
_cell.angle_gamma   90.00
#
_symmetry.space_group_name_H-M   'P 1'
#
loop_
_entity.id
_entity.type
_entity.pdbx_description
1 polymer ?
#
loop_
_entity_poly.entity_id
_entity_poly.type
_entity_poly.pdbx_seq_one_letter_code
_entity_poly.pdbx_strand_id
1 'polypeptide(L)'
;MCSGIIISALLLMQLSSQALARDQAESFIQALITNNDLENFVDQSELEISSRLGIEYEGVDNKFLISYDIEDSIKNSIKRNELDYAFDIVNLEGNYSKIVLSVQELDYQKEFYFKGQRYISPISYYTRDWKRLESKHFRFLISDTTLFNSYCINNLEDYLLKIDGLLNFGDKRLKELEAHKIYYLLCKDEEEIELLTAFYTRGMYNVAYDFIITTFNSHYHELLHLLINFKLKRLPLYTHPFFQEGFAVAYGGRGGKEPDAILSLGLFLYNSKMLDYSSLLSVRDFYQVNVSLTYPLSGLYHKFLVEQIGIEKYLELYQKYSGTPDEVEKMKIDVNELPDRATWHEFIDDYSQKKAIDFNNSNTQTQLIYDGASARISEDLQNYYFNLRDTLLIGADANCKGYHSKKFYEVFKNRKYQGEKYLIVANANEISIYNLFTNNLIANYVSSFSDTHSPVPSEDGLYCFSVRRHVFDAELKSILMDKTD
;
A
#
# COMPACT_ATOMS: atom_id res chain seq x y z
N MET A 1 -22.61 -63.98 -18.93
CA MET A 1 -22.52 -63.02 -17.80
C MET A 1 -21.17 -62.31 -17.85
N CYS A 2 -20.96 -61.54 -18.92
CA CYS A 2 -19.80 -60.66 -19.12
C CYS A 2 -20.39 -59.34 -19.62
N SER A 3 -20.27 -58.26 -18.85
CA SER A 3 -20.41 -56.85 -19.25
C SER A 3 -20.47 -56.03 -17.97
N GLY A 4 -19.43 -55.25 -17.64
CA GLY A 4 -19.53 -54.35 -16.49
C GLY A 4 -18.28 -53.65 -15.98
N ILE A 5 -17.08 -53.83 -16.56
CA ILE A 5 -15.84 -53.20 -16.04
C ILE A 5 -14.95 -52.62 -17.16
N ILE A 6 -15.52 -52.11 -18.27
CA ILE A 6 -14.73 -51.45 -19.35
C ILE A 6 -15.28 -50.05 -19.69
N ILE A 7 -16.01 -49.40 -18.79
CA ILE A 7 -16.50 -48.01 -19.03
C ILE A 7 -15.82 -46.97 -18.12
N SER A 8 -15.12 -47.36 -17.06
CA SER A 8 -14.42 -46.39 -16.18
C SER A 8 -12.99 -46.06 -16.58
N ALA A 9 -12.35 -46.80 -17.50
CA ALA A 9 -10.98 -46.52 -17.95
C ALA A 9 -10.91 -45.64 -19.21
N LEU A 10 -12.03 -45.48 -19.94
CA LEU A 10 -12.12 -44.68 -21.17
C LEU A 10 -12.69 -43.26 -20.96
N LEU A 11 -13.17 -42.94 -19.76
CA LEU A 11 -13.51 -41.56 -19.37
C LEU A 11 -12.36 -40.82 -18.66
N LEU A 12 -11.24 -41.49 -18.40
CA LEU A 12 -10.02 -40.94 -17.81
C LEU A 12 -8.96 -40.56 -18.87
N MET A 13 -9.27 -40.72 -20.15
CA MET A 13 -8.46 -40.23 -21.27
C MET A 13 -9.22 -39.13 -21.99
N GLN A 14 -8.61 -37.95 -22.12
CA GLN A 14 -9.06 -36.74 -22.86
C GLN A 14 -9.72 -35.59 -22.07
N LEU A 15 -9.32 -35.36 -20.82
CA LEU A 15 -8.93 -33.98 -20.49
C LEU A 15 -7.43 -33.84 -20.82
N SER A 16 -7.08 -33.99 -22.09
CA SER A 16 -5.81 -33.44 -22.55
C SER A 16 -5.93 -31.95 -22.26
N SER A 17 -5.20 -31.50 -21.23
CA SER A 17 -4.96 -30.08 -21.05
C SER A 17 -4.48 -29.59 -22.41
N GLN A 18 -5.26 -28.71 -23.04
CA GLN A 18 -4.89 -28.19 -24.35
C GLN A 18 -3.68 -27.30 -24.12
N ALA A 19 -2.50 -27.88 -24.21
CA ALA A 19 -1.25 -27.15 -24.17
C ALA A 19 -1.30 -26.05 -25.25
N LEU A 20 -0.71 -24.90 -24.93
CA LEU A 20 -0.65 -23.78 -25.86
C LEU A 20 0.03 -24.21 -27.16
N ALA A 21 -0.69 -24.09 -28.27
CA ALA A 21 -0.17 -24.43 -29.59
C ALA A 21 0.91 -23.41 -29.99
N ARG A 22 1.96 -23.87 -30.68
CA ARG A 22 3.07 -23.00 -31.11
C ARG A 22 2.60 -21.87 -32.01
N ASP A 23 1.72 -22.16 -32.98
CA ASP A 23 1.16 -21.16 -33.90
C ASP A 23 0.33 -20.10 -33.16
N GLN A 24 -0.35 -20.48 -32.08
CA GLN A 24 -1.10 -19.55 -31.22
C GLN A 24 -0.14 -18.66 -30.43
N ALA A 25 0.93 -19.22 -29.88
CA ALA A 25 1.96 -18.47 -29.17
C ALA A 25 2.66 -17.46 -30.10
N GLU A 26 2.99 -17.87 -31.32
CA GLU A 26 3.58 -16.99 -32.33
C GLU A 26 2.62 -15.87 -32.71
N SER A 27 1.35 -16.19 -32.94
CA SER A 27 0.32 -15.19 -33.24
C SER A 27 0.14 -14.17 -32.10
N PHE A 28 0.19 -14.63 -30.86
CA PHE A 28 0.14 -13.74 -29.68
C PHE A 28 1.35 -12.81 -29.61
N ILE A 29 2.56 -13.32 -29.82
CA ILE A 29 3.78 -12.48 -29.78
C ILE A 29 3.75 -11.45 -30.91
N GLN A 30 3.30 -11.83 -32.11
CA GLN A 30 3.12 -10.90 -33.22
C GLN A 30 2.07 -9.83 -32.91
N ALA A 31 0.94 -10.22 -32.30
CA ALA A 31 -0.08 -9.30 -31.81
C ALA A 31 0.50 -8.31 -30.77
N LEU A 32 1.33 -8.78 -29.82
CA LEU A 32 2.01 -7.93 -28.83
C LEU A 32 2.95 -6.93 -29.47
N ILE A 33 3.79 -7.38 -30.40
CA ILE A 33 4.74 -6.51 -31.11
C ILE A 33 3.97 -5.44 -31.87
N THR A 34 2.98 -5.85 -32.69
CA THR A 34 2.21 -4.93 -33.54
C THR A 34 1.16 -4.09 -32.81
N ASN A 35 0.83 -4.44 -31.57
CA ASN A 35 -0.27 -3.88 -30.78
C ASN A 35 -1.63 -4.01 -31.50
N ASN A 36 -1.90 -5.18 -32.11
CA ASN A 36 -3.12 -5.43 -32.88
C ASN A 36 -3.88 -6.65 -32.36
N ASP A 37 -5.22 -6.51 -32.21
CA ASP A 37 -6.14 -7.60 -31.87
C ASP A 37 -5.80 -8.40 -30.58
N LEU A 38 -5.12 -7.76 -29.62
CA LEU A 38 -4.60 -8.43 -28.42
C LEU A 38 -5.69 -9.02 -27.52
N GLU A 39 -6.82 -8.32 -27.37
CA GLU A 39 -7.96 -8.78 -26.57
C GLU A 39 -8.46 -10.18 -26.97
N ASN A 40 -8.31 -10.56 -28.24
CA ASN A 40 -8.72 -11.87 -28.75
C ASN A 40 -7.91 -13.03 -28.17
N PHE A 41 -6.73 -12.76 -27.61
CA PHE A 41 -5.86 -13.76 -26.98
C PHE A 41 -6.07 -13.85 -25.47
N VAL A 42 -6.68 -12.85 -24.84
CA VAL A 42 -6.80 -12.75 -23.39
C VAL A 42 -8.00 -13.55 -22.90
N ASP A 43 -7.88 -14.11 -21.69
CA ASP A 43 -9.04 -14.69 -21.01
C ASP A 43 -10.05 -13.60 -20.66
N GLN A 44 -11.33 -13.83 -20.97
CA GLN A 44 -12.38 -12.83 -20.77
C GLN A 44 -12.44 -12.31 -19.32
N SER A 45 -12.18 -13.18 -18.33
CA SER A 45 -12.21 -12.78 -16.93
C SER A 45 -11.09 -11.80 -16.57
N GLU A 46 -9.95 -11.84 -17.26
CA GLU A 46 -8.86 -10.88 -17.05
C GLU A 46 -9.23 -9.49 -17.58
N LEU A 47 -9.86 -9.44 -18.76
CA LEU A 47 -10.36 -8.19 -19.34
C LEU A 47 -11.43 -7.55 -18.45
N GLU A 48 -12.36 -8.36 -17.95
CA GLU A 48 -13.39 -7.93 -17.00
C GLU A 48 -12.78 -7.39 -15.71
N ILE A 49 -11.80 -8.10 -15.13
CA ILE A 49 -11.14 -7.65 -13.90
C ILE A 49 -10.38 -6.34 -14.13
N SER A 50 -9.60 -6.23 -15.20
CA SER A 50 -8.82 -5.03 -15.56
C SER A 50 -9.70 -3.79 -15.75
N SER A 51 -10.89 -3.96 -16.33
CA SER A 51 -11.81 -2.87 -16.65
C SER A 51 -12.85 -2.59 -15.57
N ARG A 52 -13.02 -3.47 -14.56
CA ARG A 52 -14.16 -3.43 -13.62
C ARG A 52 -14.39 -2.11 -12.88
N LEU A 53 -13.33 -1.36 -12.61
CA LEU A 53 -13.43 -0.08 -11.88
C LEU A 53 -13.64 1.12 -12.81
N GLY A 54 -13.63 0.91 -14.13
CA GLY A 54 -13.79 1.96 -15.14
C GLY A 54 -12.69 3.02 -15.10
N ILE A 55 -11.48 2.63 -14.69
CA ILE A 55 -10.29 3.50 -14.71
C ILE A 55 -9.61 3.32 -16.06
N GLU A 56 -9.50 4.41 -16.82
CA GLU A 56 -8.90 4.52 -18.15
C GLU A 56 -7.66 5.41 -18.10
N TYR A 57 -6.63 5.04 -18.87
CA TYR A 57 -5.40 5.81 -18.97
C TYR A 57 -5.22 6.39 -20.36
N GLU A 58 -4.95 7.69 -20.43
CA GLU A 58 -4.83 8.39 -21.71
C GLU A 58 -3.62 7.86 -22.51
N GLY A 59 -3.86 7.54 -23.79
CA GLY A 59 -2.84 6.96 -24.66
C GLY A 59 -2.52 5.49 -24.40
N VAL A 60 -3.30 4.80 -23.56
CA VAL A 60 -3.11 3.36 -23.28
C VAL A 60 -4.26 2.56 -23.85
N ASP A 61 -3.99 1.78 -24.90
CA ASP A 61 -5.00 0.93 -25.54
C ASP A 61 -5.28 -0.34 -24.71
N ASN A 62 -4.24 -0.98 -24.19
CA ASN A 62 -4.32 -2.27 -23.51
C ASN A 62 -3.93 -2.15 -22.03
N LYS A 63 -4.85 -1.65 -21.19
CA LYS A 63 -4.60 -1.46 -19.74
C LYS A 63 -4.02 -2.69 -19.05
N PHE A 64 -4.51 -3.88 -19.37
CA PHE A 64 -4.09 -5.15 -18.77
C PHE A 64 -2.61 -5.51 -19.05
N LEU A 65 -1.92 -4.77 -19.93
CA LEU A 65 -0.50 -4.95 -20.25
C LEU A 65 0.43 -3.91 -19.63
N ILE A 66 -0.05 -2.84 -18.98
CA ILE A 66 0.78 -1.72 -18.47
C ILE A 66 2.03 -2.19 -17.68
N SER A 67 1.99 -3.31 -16.98
CA SER A 67 3.14 -3.87 -16.23
C SER A 67 3.75 -5.14 -16.84
N TYR A 68 3.11 -5.71 -17.86
CA TYR A 68 3.43 -7.04 -18.39
C TYR A 68 3.87 -7.02 -19.85
N ASP A 69 3.84 -5.86 -20.51
CA ASP A 69 4.20 -5.73 -21.90
C ASP A 69 5.71 -5.85 -22.15
N ILE A 70 6.05 -5.96 -23.44
CA ILE A 70 7.40 -5.75 -23.98
C ILE A 70 7.65 -4.25 -24.06
N GLU A 71 8.85 -3.80 -23.71
CA GLU A 71 9.21 -2.38 -23.82
C GLU A 71 9.05 -1.87 -25.26
N ASP A 72 8.50 -0.66 -25.43
CA ASP A 72 8.23 -0.08 -26.76
C ASP A 72 9.50 0.09 -27.59
N SER A 73 10.64 0.39 -26.95
CA SER A 73 11.95 0.46 -27.59
C SER A 73 12.34 -0.88 -28.26
N ILE A 74 12.08 -2.00 -27.57
CA ILE A 74 12.33 -3.36 -28.05
C ILE A 74 11.33 -3.70 -29.16
N LYS A 75 10.02 -3.46 -28.96
CA LYS A 75 8.99 -3.68 -29.99
C LYS A 75 9.32 -2.95 -31.29
N ASN A 76 9.71 -1.68 -31.20
CA ASN A 76 10.03 -0.85 -32.36
C ASN A 76 11.29 -1.34 -33.08
N SER A 77 12.30 -1.78 -32.34
CA SER A 77 13.53 -2.34 -32.92
C SER A 77 13.26 -3.66 -33.64
N ILE A 78 12.42 -4.54 -33.05
CA ILE A 78 11.96 -5.77 -33.71
C ILE A 78 11.18 -5.45 -35.00
N LYS A 79 10.25 -4.48 -34.97
CA LYS A 79 9.49 -4.06 -36.17
C LYS A 79 10.37 -3.55 -37.31
N ARG A 80 11.50 -2.92 -36.97
CA ARG A 80 12.49 -2.42 -37.95
C ARG A 80 13.48 -3.49 -38.43
N ASN A 81 13.35 -4.73 -37.94
CA ASN A 81 14.30 -5.83 -38.15
C ASN A 81 15.72 -5.48 -37.64
N GLU A 82 15.81 -4.70 -36.55
CA GLU A 82 17.08 -4.34 -35.89
C GLU A 82 17.43 -5.32 -34.77
N LEU A 83 16.43 -6.02 -34.22
CA LEU A 83 16.59 -7.07 -33.21
C LEU A 83 15.78 -8.30 -33.62
N ASP A 84 16.37 -9.47 -33.41
CA ASP A 84 15.67 -10.74 -33.51
C ASP A 84 15.13 -11.16 -32.14
N TYR A 85 14.09 -12.00 -32.12
CA TYR A 85 13.60 -12.60 -30.89
C TYR A 85 13.40 -14.10 -31.07
N ALA A 86 13.50 -14.83 -29.96
CA ALA A 86 13.15 -16.24 -29.87
C ALA A 86 12.17 -16.45 -28.72
N PHE A 87 11.39 -17.52 -28.79
CA PHE A 87 10.52 -17.90 -27.68
C PHE A 87 10.42 -19.41 -27.48
N ASP A 88 10.26 -19.78 -26.22
CA ASP A 88 9.98 -21.15 -25.78
C ASP A 88 8.62 -21.25 -25.10
N ILE A 89 7.98 -22.42 -25.22
CA ILE A 89 6.74 -22.74 -24.50
C ILE A 89 7.07 -23.73 -23.41
N VAL A 90 6.85 -23.34 -22.16
CA VAL A 90 7.06 -24.16 -20.99
C VAL A 90 5.70 -24.61 -20.45
N ASN A 91 5.46 -25.92 -20.42
CA ASN A 91 4.26 -26.48 -19.80
C ASN A 91 4.35 -26.37 -18.28
N LEU A 92 3.29 -25.87 -17.66
CA LEU A 92 3.16 -25.77 -16.22
C LEU A 92 2.15 -26.81 -15.72
N GLU A 93 1.94 -26.88 -14.41
CA GLU A 93 0.97 -27.80 -13.81
C GLU A 93 -0.46 -27.57 -14.34
N GLY A 94 -1.22 -28.64 -14.55
CA GLY A 94 -2.62 -28.58 -14.98
C GLY A 94 -2.78 -28.19 -16.45
N ASN A 95 -3.61 -27.18 -16.72
CA ASN A 95 -3.84 -26.64 -18.06
C ASN A 95 -3.13 -25.30 -18.29
N TYR A 96 -2.04 -25.07 -17.56
CA TYR A 96 -1.28 -23.83 -17.65
C TYR A 96 0.00 -24.01 -18.47
N SER A 97 0.43 -22.95 -19.11
CA SER A 97 1.73 -22.86 -19.79
C SER A 97 2.26 -21.44 -19.70
N LYS A 98 3.55 -21.25 -19.96
CA LYS A 98 4.12 -19.92 -20.16
C LYS A 98 4.94 -19.85 -21.43
N ILE A 99 4.91 -18.70 -22.08
CA ILE A 99 5.85 -18.31 -23.13
C ILE A 99 7.01 -17.60 -22.43
N VAL A 100 8.25 -17.97 -22.77
CA VAL A 100 9.45 -17.23 -22.41
C VAL A 100 9.99 -16.58 -23.68
N LEU A 101 9.74 -15.28 -23.84
CA LEU A 101 10.29 -14.46 -24.92
C LEU A 101 11.71 -14.03 -24.56
N SER A 102 12.62 -14.09 -25.51
CA SER A 102 14.02 -13.68 -25.34
C SER A 102 14.53 -12.84 -26.51
N VAL A 103 15.31 -11.81 -26.20
CA VAL A 103 16.06 -10.98 -27.16
C VAL A 103 17.52 -11.03 -26.72
N GLN A 104 18.32 -11.88 -27.35
CA GLN A 104 19.65 -12.26 -26.86
C GLN A 104 20.63 -11.09 -26.82
N GLU A 105 20.52 -10.19 -27.80
CA GLU A 105 21.36 -9.01 -27.97
C GLU A 105 21.24 -8.03 -26.80
N LEU A 106 20.12 -8.06 -26.07
CA LEU A 106 19.84 -7.18 -24.94
C LEU A 106 19.88 -7.89 -23.58
N ASP A 107 20.17 -9.20 -23.55
CA ASP A 107 19.98 -10.04 -22.37
C ASP A 107 18.56 -9.87 -21.76
N TYR A 108 17.57 -9.71 -22.65
CA TYR A 108 16.20 -9.42 -22.26
C TYR A 108 15.35 -10.69 -22.29
N GLN A 109 14.57 -10.90 -21.22
CA GLN A 109 13.57 -11.96 -21.15
C GLN A 109 12.25 -11.45 -20.59
N LYS A 110 11.14 -11.99 -21.13
CA LYS A 110 9.79 -11.69 -20.64
C LYS A 110 8.93 -12.96 -20.65
N GLU A 111 8.18 -13.15 -19.57
CA GLU A 111 7.29 -14.29 -19.41
C GLU A 111 5.82 -13.91 -19.59
N PHE A 112 5.07 -14.74 -20.32
CA PHE A 112 3.63 -14.57 -20.52
C PHE A 112 2.90 -15.86 -20.15
N TYR A 113 1.87 -15.77 -19.32
CA TYR A 113 1.19 -16.93 -18.74
C TYR A 113 -0.12 -17.23 -19.48
N PHE A 114 -0.43 -18.52 -19.62
CA PHE A 114 -1.60 -19.00 -20.36
C PHE A 114 -2.36 -20.07 -19.58
N LYS A 115 -3.69 -20.03 -19.70
CA LYS A 115 -4.61 -21.10 -19.28
C LYS A 115 -5.29 -21.65 -20.53
N GLY A 116 -4.94 -22.88 -20.91
CA GLY A 116 -5.25 -23.41 -22.24
C GLY A 116 -4.58 -22.54 -23.31
N GLN A 117 -5.38 -21.89 -24.16
CA GLN A 117 -4.89 -21.00 -25.22
C GLN A 117 -5.11 -19.51 -24.93
N ARG A 118 -5.54 -19.16 -23.71
CA ARG A 118 -5.85 -17.79 -23.32
C ARG A 118 -4.79 -17.23 -22.41
N TYR A 119 -4.31 -16.02 -22.72
CA TYR A 119 -3.39 -15.27 -21.88
C TYR A 119 -4.08 -14.90 -20.56
N ILE A 120 -3.33 -15.05 -19.46
CA ILE A 120 -3.71 -14.63 -18.12
C ILE A 120 -2.54 -13.89 -17.46
N SER A 121 -2.84 -13.03 -16.49
CA SER A 121 -1.78 -12.43 -15.68
C SER A 121 -0.99 -13.47 -14.90
N PRO A 122 0.30 -13.22 -14.61
CA PRO A 122 1.05 -14.00 -13.63
C PRO A 122 0.32 -14.04 -12.28
N ILE A 123 -0.37 -12.95 -11.93
CA ILE A 123 -1.17 -12.85 -10.72
C ILE A 123 -2.24 -13.95 -10.64
N SER A 124 -3.04 -14.11 -11.70
CA SER A 124 -4.07 -15.15 -11.74
C SER A 124 -3.49 -16.56 -11.69
N TYR A 125 -2.30 -16.77 -12.25
CA TYR A 125 -1.60 -18.05 -12.14
C TYR A 125 -1.15 -18.31 -10.69
N TYR A 126 -0.34 -17.44 -10.10
CA TYR A 126 0.29 -17.68 -8.80
C TYR A 126 -0.67 -17.60 -7.60
N THR A 127 -1.79 -16.89 -7.73
CA THR A 127 -2.78 -16.75 -6.65
C THR A 127 -3.95 -17.75 -6.74
N ARG A 128 -3.91 -18.70 -7.69
CA ARG A 128 -5.03 -19.63 -7.95
C ARG A 128 -5.48 -20.43 -6.72
N ASP A 129 -4.52 -20.78 -5.85
CA ASP A 129 -4.75 -21.60 -4.66
C ASP A 129 -4.75 -20.78 -3.35
N TRP A 130 -4.68 -19.44 -3.44
CA TRP A 130 -4.67 -18.57 -2.26
C TRP A 130 -6.04 -18.54 -1.58
N LYS A 131 -6.04 -18.30 -0.26
CA LYS A 131 -7.28 -18.18 0.50
C LYS A 131 -8.03 -16.94 0.05
N ARG A 132 -9.29 -17.13 -0.31
CA ARG A 132 -10.21 -16.04 -0.67
C ARG A 132 -11.08 -15.64 0.52
N LEU A 133 -11.15 -14.36 0.82
CA LEU A 133 -12.09 -13.75 1.75
C LEU A 133 -12.74 -12.54 1.06
N GLU A 134 -13.92 -12.13 1.53
CA GLU A 134 -14.60 -10.94 1.03
C GLU A 134 -15.18 -10.13 2.18
N SER A 135 -15.28 -8.83 1.94
CA SER A 135 -16.01 -7.89 2.77
C SER A 135 -16.92 -7.03 1.89
N LYS A 136 -17.43 -5.90 2.39
CA LYS A 136 -18.38 -5.07 1.65
C LYS A 136 -17.77 -4.47 0.39
N HIS A 137 -16.54 -3.97 0.45
CA HIS A 137 -15.90 -3.33 -0.71
C HIS A 137 -14.61 -4.04 -1.15
N PHE A 138 -14.17 -5.10 -0.47
CA PHE A 138 -12.92 -5.79 -0.78
C PHE A 138 -13.11 -7.27 -1.09
N ARG A 139 -12.22 -7.78 -1.96
CA ARG A 139 -11.93 -9.19 -2.18
C ARG A 139 -10.45 -9.42 -1.84
N PHE A 140 -10.21 -10.27 -0.85
CA PHE A 140 -8.86 -10.58 -0.38
C PHE A 140 -8.39 -11.92 -0.96
N LEU A 141 -7.16 -11.93 -1.45
CA LEU A 141 -6.41 -13.14 -1.80
C LEU A 141 -5.22 -13.21 -0.86
N ILE A 142 -5.15 -14.26 -0.04
CA ILE A 142 -4.21 -14.35 1.08
C ILE A 142 -3.36 -15.60 0.92
N SER A 143 -2.05 -15.40 0.80
CA SER A 143 -1.03 -16.46 0.73
C SER A 143 -0.92 -17.24 2.04
N ASP A 144 -0.82 -16.52 3.17
CA ASP A 144 -0.71 -17.07 4.51
C ASP A 144 -1.76 -16.43 5.44
N THR A 145 -2.77 -17.22 5.80
CA THR A 145 -3.87 -16.76 6.66
C THR A 145 -3.44 -16.47 8.10
N THR A 146 -2.29 -16.95 8.55
CA THR A 146 -1.77 -16.63 9.89
C THR A 146 -1.28 -15.19 9.96
N LEU A 147 -1.03 -14.54 8.83
CA LEU A 147 -0.59 -13.15 8.77
C LEU A 147 -1.75 -12.16 8.63
N PHE A 148 -3.01 -12.60 8.60
CA PHE A 148 -4.17 -11.73 8.41
C PHE A 148 -5.26 -12.00 9.45
N ASN A 149 -6.02 -10.98 9.82
CA ASN A 149 -7.08 -11.11 10.82
C ASN A 149 -8.29 -10.23 10.44
N SER A 150 -9.42 -10.46 11.10
CA SER A 150 -10.68 -9.74 10.83
C SER A 150 -10.60 -8.26 11.19
N TYR A 151 -9.77 -7.87 12.15
CA TYR A 151 -9.55 -6.46 12.46
C TYR A 151 -8.99 -5.72 11.25
N CYS A 152 -8.02 -6.28 10.52
CA CYS A 152 -7.47 -5.66 9.31
C CYS A 152 -8.52 -5.43 8.22
N ILE A 153 -9.46 -6.37 8.06
CA ILE A 153 -10.56 -6.26 7.10
C ILE A 153 -11.45 -5.06 7.45
N ASN A 154 -11.92 -5.00 8.70
CA ASN A 154 -12.78 -3.92 9.17
C ASN A 154 -12.06 -2.56 9.10
N ASN A 155 -10.78 -2.54 9.48
CA ASN A 155 -9.96 -1.36 9.46
C ASN A 155 -9.74 -0.80 8.03
N LEU A 156 -9.63 -1.67 7.01
CA LEU A 156 -9.61 -1.25 5.60
C LEU A 156 -10.97 -0.72 5.12
N GLU A 157 -12.08 -1.31 5.57
CA GLU A 157 -13.44 -0.82 5.29
C GLU A 157 -13.68 0.58 5.90
N ASP A 158 -13.35 0.74 7.18
CA ASP A 158 -13.48 2.03 7.88
C ASP A 158 -12.58 3.10 7.25
N TYR A 159 -11.36 2.72 6.86
CA TYR A 159 -10.46 3.62 6.15
C TYR A 159 -11.01 4.02 4.78
N LEU A 160 -11.59 3.10 4.01
CA LEU A 160 -12.24 3.44 2.73
C LEU A 160 -13.36 4.47 2.93
N LEU A 161 -14.20 4.31 3.96
CA LEU A 161 -15.27 5.26 4.26
C LEU A 161 -14.73 6.63 4.69
N LYS A 162 -13.64 6.65 5.46
CA LYS A 162 -12.93 7.90 5.79
C LYS A 162 -12.43 8.61 4.53
N ILE A 163 -11.85 7.87 3.60
CA ILE A 163 -11.33 8.42 2.34
C ILE A 163 -12.45 8.80 1.38
N ASP A 164 -13.60 8.12 1.38
CA ASP A 164 -14.79 8.60 0.68
C ASP A 164 -15.22 9.98 1.18
N GLY A 165 -15.19 10.22 2.50
CA GLY A 165 -15.46 11.57 3.05
C GLY A 165 -14.49 12.63 2.54
N LEU A 166 -13.23 12.26 2.28
CA LEU A 166 -12.20 13.16 1.75
C LEU A 166 -12.33 13.37 0.23
N LEU A 167 -12.34 12.28 -0.54
CA LEU A 167 -12.40 12.30 -2.01
C LEU A 167 -13.82 12.55 -2.54
N ASN A 168 -14.82 12.54 -1.67
CA ASN A 168 -16.23 12.77 -1.98
C ASN A 168 -16.70 11.88 -3.15
N PHE A 169 -16.65 10.55 -2.97
CA PHE A 169 -17.14 9.63 -4.01
C PHE A 169 -18.67 9.63 -4.06
N GLY A 170 -19.30 9.65 -2.88
CA GLY A 170 -20.75 9.55 -2.71
C GLY A 170 -21.31 8.15 -3.01
N ASP A 171 -22.59 7.96 -2.68
CA ASP A 171 -23.24 6.64 -2.67
C ASP A 171 -23.11 5.85 -3.97
N LYS A 172 -23.17 6.53 -5.13
CA LYS A 172 -23.10 5.86 -6.43
C LYS A 172 -21.78 5.13 -6.60
N ARG A 173 -20.67 5.81 -6.31
CA ARG A 173 -19.32 5.27 -6.48
C ARG A 173 -18.98 4.24 -5.40
N LEU A 174 -19.47 4.41 -4.17
CA LEU A 174 -19.36 3.36 -3.14
C LEU A 174 -20.10 2.08 -3.57
N LYS A 175 -21.28 2.19 -4.19
CA LYS A 175 -21.99 1.04 -4.76
C LYS A 175 -21.23 0.39 -5.92
N GLU A 176 -20.52 1.18 -6.74
CA GLU A 176 -19.62 0.63 -7.77
C GLU A 176 -18.50 -0.20 -7.11
N LEU A 177 -17.86 0.30 -6.05
CA LEU A 177 -16.86 -0.47 -5.29
C LEU A 177 -17.45 -1.69 -4.60
N GLU A 178 -18.67 -1.61 -4.08
CA GLU A 178 -19.37 -2.75 -3.47
C GLU A 178 -19.65 -3.87 -4.49
N ALA A 179 -20.04 -3.49 -5.72
CA ALA A 179 -20.33 -4.44 -6.80
C ALA A 179 -19.06 -5.07 -7.39
N HIS A 180 -18.03 -4.26 -7.64
CA HIS A 180 -16.83 -4.70 -8.36
C HIS A 180 -15.67 -5.12 -7.47
N LYS A 181 -15.67 -4.70 -6.20
CA LYS A 181 -14.66 -4.94 -5.17
C LYS A 181 -13.25 -4.44 -5.52
N ILE A 182 -12.57 -3.93 -4.49
CA ILE A 182 -11.13 -3.70 -4.50
C ILE A 182 -10.44 -5.02 -4.22
N TYR A 183 -9.49 -5.40 -5.07
CA TYR A 183 -8.73 -6.64 -4.88
C TYR A 183 -7.48 -6.34 -4.06
N TYR A 184 -7.33 -7.09 -2.98
CA TYR A 184 -6.26 -6.93 -2.00
C TYR A 184 -5.51 -8.26 -1.85
N LEU A 185 -4.29 -8.30 -2.38
CA LEU A 185 -3.43 -9.46 -2.42
C LEU A 185 -2.40 -9.35 -1.30
N LEU A 186 -2.59 -10.16 -0.26
CA LEU A 186 -1.66 -10.23 0.87
C LEU A 186 -0.63 -11.33 0.65
N CYS A 187 0.59 -10.90 0.37
CA CYS A 187 1.78 -11.72 0.18
C CYS A 187 2.46 -11.94 1.54
N LYS A 188 3.06 -13.12 1.74
CA LYS A 188 3.75 -13.43 2.99
C LYS A 188 5.08 -12.68 3.10
N ASP A 189 5.71 -12.40 1.97
CA ASP A 189 7.03 -11.75 1.83
C ASP A 189 7.17 -11.03 0.47
N GLU A 190 8.29 -10.31 0.30
CA GLU A 190 8.65 -9.57 -0.91
C GLU A 190 8.93 -10.50 -2.12
N GLU A 191 9.34 -11.75 -1.89
CA GLU A 191 9.57 -12.73 -2.96
C GLU A 191 8.27 -13.12 -3.66
N GLU A 192 7.18 -13.27 -2.91
CA GLU A 192 5.85 -13.47 -3.51
C GLU A 192 5.39 -12.26 -4.32
N ILE A 193 5.71 -11.03 -3.90
CA ILE A 193 5.39 -9.84 -4.71
C ILE A 193 6.18 -9.88 -6.00
N GLU A 194 7.48 -10.18 -5.94
CA GLU A 194 8.33 -10.29 -7.13
C GLU A 194 7.82 -11.35 -8.10
N LEU A 195 7.34 -12.50 -7.64
CA LEU A 195 6.71 -13.51 -8.50
C LEU A 195 5.45 -12.99 -9.21
N LEU A 196 4.66 -12.16 -8.54
CA LEU A 196 3.41 -11.62 -9.07
C LEU A 196 3.64 -10.47 -10.05
N THR A 197 4.68 -9.66 -9.85
CA THR A 197 4.82 -8.35 -10.49
C THR A 197 6.14 -8.14 -11.21
N ALA A 198 7.13 -9.01 -11.00
CA ALA A 198 8.54 -8.86 -11.37
C ALA A 198 9.29 -7.73 -10.64
N PHE A 199 8.73 -7.18 -9.55
CA PHE A 199 9.38 -6.14 -8.75
C PHE A 199 9.58 -6.58 -7.29
N TYR A 200 10.82 -6.51 -6.82
CA TYR A 200 11.14 -6.72 -5.40
C TYR A 200 10.76 -5.48 -4.58
N THR A 201 9.57 -5.49 -4.00
CA THR A 201 9.03 -4.42 -3.14
C THR A 201 8.18 -5.00 -2.00
N ARG A 202 7.80 -4.16 -1.04
CA ARG A 202 6.89 -4.52 0.07
C ARG A 202 5.42 -4.29 -0.24
N GLY A 203 5.15 -3.50 -1.26
CA GLY A 203 3.82 -3.33 -1.82
C GLY A 203 3.82 -2.43 -3.04
N MET A 204 2.75 -2.54 -3.81
CA MET A 204 2.48 -1.72 -4.98
C MET A 204 0.99 -1.76 -5.37
N TYR A 205 0.52 -0.65 -5.93
CA TYR A 205 -0.69 -0.59 -6.73
C TYR A 205 -0.38 -1.06 -8.16
N ASN A 206 -0.91 -2.23 -8.53
CA ASN A 206 -0.83 -2.72 -9.89
C ASN A 206 -1.91 -2.06 -10.75
N VAL A 207 -1.48 -1.09 -11.55
CA VAL A 207 -2.32 -0.26 -12.41
C VAL A 207 -3.07 -1.08 -13.47
N ALA A 208 -2.45 -2.15 -13.98
CA ALA A 208 -3.02 -2.97 -15.03
C ALA A 208 -4.34 -3.66 -14.61
N TYR A 209 -4.44 -4.09 -13.35
CA TYR A 209 -5.60 -4.82 -12.84
C TYR A 209 -6.32 -4.13 -11.67
N ASP A 210 -5.90 -2.92 -11.32
CA ASP A 210 -6.34 -2.22 -10.11
C ASP A 210 -6.25 -3.07 -8.83
N PHE A 211 -5.10 -3.70 -8.62
CA PHE A 211 -4.84 -4.55 -7.46
C PHE A 211 -3.94 -3.85 -6.45
N ILE A 212 -4.22 -4.05 -5.17
CA ILE A 212 -3.28 -3.75 -4.11
C ILE A 212 -2.52 -5.03 -3.80
N ILE A 213 -1.20 -5.05 -4.02
CA ILE A 213 -0.33 -6.21 -3.80
C ILE A 213 0.67 -5.83 -2.72
N THR A 214 0.71 -6.56 -1.60
CA THR A 214 1.38 -6.05 -0.40
C THR A 214 1.72 -7.12 0.63
N THR A 215 2.75 -6.87 1.42
CA THR A 215 3.12 -7.62 2.64
C THR A 215 2.52 -7.02 3.92
N PHE A 216 1.94 -5.81 3.84
CA PHE A 216 1.30 -5.14 4.96
C PHE A 216 -0.17 -5.54 5.09
N ASN A 217 -0.61 -5.77 6.33
CA ASN A 217 -2.00 -6.08 6.68
C ASN A 217 -3.00 -4.97 6.32
N SER A 218 -2.59 -3.72 6.46
CA SER A 218 -3.41 -2.55 6.16
C SER A 218 -2.54 -1.52 5.45
N HIS A 219 -2.40 -1.69 4.14
CA HIS A 219 -1.55 -0.87 3.28
C HIS A 219 -2.30 0.30 2.66
N TYR A 220 -2.56 1.32 3.48
CA TYR A 220 -3.34 2.49 3.05
C TYR A 220 -2.67 3.30 1.93
N HIS A 221 -1.34 3.36 1.94
CA HIS A 221 -0.56 4.05 0.92
C HIS A 221 -0.92 3.61 -0.50
N GLU A 222 -0.85 2.31 -0.79
CA GLU A 222 -1.21 1.77 -2.11
C GLU A 222 -2.72 1.87 -2.39
N LEU A 223 -3.54 1.71 -1.34
CA LEU A 223 -4.98 1.90 -1.48
C LEU A 223 -5.31 3.32 -1.95
N LEU A 224 -4.60 4.35 -1.49
CA LEU A 224 -4.81 5.73 -1.94
C LEU A 224 -4.43 5.94 -3.41
N HIS A 225 -3.36 5.31 -3.90
CA HIS A 225 -3.02 5.35 -5.32
C HIS A 225 -4.17 4.83 -6.19
N LEU A 226 -4.80 3.72 -5.78
CA LEU A 226 -6.01 3.22 -6.45
C LEU A 226 -7.19 4.19 -6.31
N LEU A 227 -7.46 4.67 -5.09
CA LEU A 227 -8.65 5.45 -4.79
C LEU A 227 -8.67 6.82 -5.47
N ILE A 228 -7.51 7.49 -5.62
CA ILE A 228 -7.43 8.75 -6.38
C ILE A 228 -7.62 8.51 -7.89
N ASN A 229 -7.08 7.42 -8.44
CA ASN A 229 -7.32 7.04 -9.83
C ASN A 229 -8.79 6.68 -10.07
N PHE A 230 -9.42 6.00 -9.10
CA PHE A 230 -10.86 5.72 -9.10
C PHE A 230 -11.70 7.01 -8.98
N LYS A 231 -11.22 8.04 -8.26
CA LYS A 231 -11.86 9.36 -8.22
C LYS A 231 -11.85 10.01 -9.60
N LEU A 232 -10.69 10.02 -10.26
CA LEU A 232 -10.49 10.71 -11.53
C LEU A 232 -11.11 9.95 -12.71
N LYS A 233 -11.16 8.62 -12.66
CA LYS A 233 -11.62 7.67 -13.70
C LYS A 233 -10.84 7.72 -15.02
N ARG A 234 -10.45 8.90 -15.49
CA ARG A 234 -9.64 9.08 -16.69
C ARG A 234 -8.51 10.05 -16.40
N LEU A 235 -7.28 9.58 -16.59
CA LEU A 235 -6.07 10.33 -16.29
C LEU A 235 -4.90 9.83 -17.15
N PRO A 236 -3.84 10.61 -17.34
CA PRO A 236 -2.60 10.09 -17.89
C PRO A 236 -2.00 9.00 -16.99
N LEU A 237 -1.19 8.11 -17.58
CA LEU A 237 -0.63 6.96 -16.86
C LEU A 237 0.33 7.35 -15.73
N TYR A 238 1.07 8.46 -15.88
CA TYR A 238 2.06 8.89 -14.91
C TYR A 238 1.64 10.21 -14.26
N THR A 239 1.93 10.34 -12.97
CA THR A 239 1.77 11.58 -12.21
C THR A 239 3.12 12.02 -11.68
N HIS A 240 3.33 13.33 -11.58
CA HIS A 240 4.52 13.89 -10.95
C HIS A 240 4.69 13.31 -9.53
N PRO A 241 5.86 12.77 -9.16
CA PRO A 241 6.05 11.99 -7.94
C PRO A 241 5.78 12.80 -6.67
N PHE A 242 6.00 14.12 -6.72
CA PHE A 242 5.58 15.03 -5.63
C PHE A 242 4.10 14.85 -5.29
N PHE A 243 3.19 14.89 -6.28
CA PHE A 243 1.74 14.73 -6.09
C PHE A 243 1.33 13.30 -5.81
N GLN A 244 1.86 12.34 -6.59
CA GLN A 244 1.53 10.93 -6.45
C GLN A 244 1.85 10.42 -5.04
N GLU A 245 3.11 10.58 -4.63
CA GLU A 245 3.59 10.06 -3.34
C GLU A 245 3.17 10.96 -2.19
N GLY A 246 3.12 12.28 -2.42
CA GLY A 246 2.66 13.24 -1.43
C GLY A 246 1.25 12.93 -0.95
N PHE A 247 0.30 12.69 -1.86
CA PHE A 247 -1.06 12.32 -1.48
C PHE A 247 -1.10 11.03 -0.65
N ALA A 248 -0.44 9.98 -1.15
CA ALA A 248 -0.46 8.66 -0.52
C ALA A 248 0.19 8.68 0.87
N VAL A 249 1.24 9.48 1.06
CA VAL A 249 1.88 9.67 2.38
C VAL A 249 1.02 10.50 3.33
N ALA A 250 0.42 11.59 2.83
CA ALA A 250 -0.39 12.51 3.63
C ALA A 250 -1.55 11.80 4.35
N TYR A 251 -2.18 10.83 3.67
CA TYR A 251 -3.39 10.18 4.18
C TYR A 251 -3.22 8.69 4.46
N GLY A 252 -2.22 8.02 3.88
CA GLY A 252 -2.00 6.58 4.01
C GLY A 252 -0.65 6.19 4.60
N GLY A 253 0.20 7.17 4.89
CA GLY A 253 1.50 6.94 5.52
C GLY A 253 2.47 6.24 4.57
N ARG A 254 3.43 5.49 5.13
CA ARG A 254 4.45 4.79 4.33
C ARG A 254 5.13 3.65 5.06
N GLY A 255 5.26 2.50 4.40
CA GLY A 255 6.12 1.41 4.85
C GLY A 255 5.76 0.90 6.25
N GLY A 256 4.47 0.69 6.49
CA GLY A 256 3.93 0.31 7.81
C GLY A 256 3.98 1.41 8.86
N LYS A 257 4.15 2.68 8.48
CA LYS A 257 4.03 3.83 9.38
C LYS A 257 2.79 4.62 9.00
N GLU A 258 1.93 4.91 9.96
CA GLU A 258 0.74 5.75 9.77
C GLU A 258 1.12 7.21 9.45
N PRO A 259 0.18 8.01 8.90
CA PRO A 259 0.42 9.41 8.58
C PRO A 259 1.08 10.22 9.71
N ASP A 260 0.53 10.20 10.93
CA ASP A 260 1.06 11.03 12.03
C ASP A 260 2.52 10.71 12.36
N ALA A 261 2.93 9.44 12.25
CA ALA A 261 4.31 9.02 12.49
C ALA A 261 5.26 9.53 11.39
N ILE A 262 4.86 9.49 10.12
CA ILE A 262 5.72 9.92 9.00
C ILE A 262 5.72 11.44 8.81
N LEU A 263 4.59 12.11 9.03
CA LEU A 263 4.45 13.56 8.86
C LEU A 263 5.23 14.35 9.92
N SER A 264 5.39 13.80 11.12
CA SER A 264 6.27 14.36 12.15
C SER A 264 7.72 14.46 11.69
N LEU A 265 8.20 13.49 10.90
CA LEU A 265 9.52 13.57 10.26
C LEU A 265 9.55 14.67 9.17
N GLY A 266 8.47 14.83 8.39
CA GLY A 266 8.33 15.93 7.43
C GLY A 266 8.45 17.31 8.10
N LEU A 267 7.81 17.47 9.26
CA LEU A 267 7.87 18.69 10.07
C LEU A 267 9.30 18.98 10.51
N PHE A 268 9.99 17.97 11.05
CA PHE A 268 11.38 18.10 11.47
C PHE A 268 12.30 18.50 10.30
N LEU A 269 12.17 17.86 9.13
CA LEU A 269 13.00 18.17 7.96
C LEU A 269 12.84 19.63 7.51
N TYR A 270 11.62 20.15 7.58
CA TYR A 270 11.33 21.54 7.27
C TYR A 270 11.91 22.50 8.33
N ASN A 271 11.60 22.27 9.61
CA ASN A 271 12.01 23.16 10.72
C ASN A 271 13.53 23.22 10.89
N SER A 272 14.21 22.08 10.70
CA SER A 272 15.67 21.99 10.73
C SER A 272 16.35 22.57 9.49
N LYS A 273 15.58 23.01 8.48
CA LYS A 273 16.05 23.50 7.18
C LYS A 273 16.88 22.48 6.41
N MET A 274 16.71 21.19 6.71
CA MET A 274 17.34 20.10 5.96
C MET A 274 16.72 19.96 4.57
N LEU A 275 15.43 20.27 4.43
CA LEU A 275 14.71 20.18 3.16
C LEU A 275 13.55 21.19 3.12
N ASP A 276 13.31 21.80 1.97
CA ASP A 276 12.18 22.72 1.71
C ASP A 276 11.34 22.16 0.55
N TYR A 277 10.01 22.27 0.62
CA TYR A 277 9.13 21.69 -0.39
C TYR A 277 9.40 22.24 -1.79
N SER A 278 9.86 23.49 -1.89
CA SER A 278 10.19 24.13 -3.17
C SER A 278 11.34 23.44 -3.91
N SER A 279 12.20 22.71 -3.19
CA SER A 279 13.27 21.89 -3.77
C SER A 279 12.79 20.56 -4.34
N LEU A 280 11.51 20.22 -4.19
CA LEU A 280 10.93 18.94 -4.63
C LEU A 280 9.98 19.09 -5.83
N LEU A 281 9.92 20.29 -6.41
CA LEU A 281 8.93 20.65 -7.43
C LEU A 281 9.29 20.22 -8.86
N SER A 282 10.43 19.53 -9.06
CA SER A 282 10.75 18.86 -10.32
C SER A 282 11.00 17.38 -10.09
N VAL A 283 10.73 16.54 -11.10
CA VAL A 283 10.96 15.09 -11.03
C VAL A 283 12.41 14.77 -10.70
N ARG A 284 13.34 15.46 -11.36
CA ARG A 284 14.77 15.30 -11.15
C ARG A 284 15.15 15.60 -9.70
N ASP A 285 14.73 16.75 -9.17
CA ASP A 285 15.12 17.16 -7.81
C ASP A 285 14.48 16.22 -6.77
N PHE A 286 13.25 15.76 -7.01
CA PHE A 286 12.56 14.81 -6.16
C PHE A 286 13.32 13.47 -6.04
N TYR A 287 13.82 12.92 -7.15
CA TYR A 287 14.56 11.66 -7.14
C TYR A 287 16.04 11.79 -6.76
N GLN A 288 16.61 12.99 -6.75
CA GLN A 288 17.97 13.22 -6.27
C GLN A 288 18.10 13.13 -4.75
N VAL A 289 17.00 13.34 -4.03
CA VAL A 289 16.95 13.25 -2.57
C VAL A 289 16.42 11.87 -2.17
N ASN A 290 16.98 11.28 -1.10
CA ASN A 290 16.54 9.97 -0.63
C ASN A 290 15.03 10.00 -0.34
N VAL A 291 14.32 8.98 -0.81
CA VAL A 291 12.87 8.84 -0.62
C VAL A 291 12.44 8.93 0.84
N SER A 292 13.29 8.54 1.79
CA SER A 292 13.03 8.64 3.23
C SER A 292 12.95 10.09 3.74
N LEU A 293 13.35 11.07 2.92
CA LEU A 293 13.28 12.50 3.21
C LEU A 293 12.22 13.19 2.35
N THR A 294 12.14 12.86 1.06
CA THR A 294 11.17 13.52 0.15
C THR A 294 9.73 13.15 0.47
N TYR A 295 9.46 11.88 0.80
CA TYR A 295 8.09 11.41 1.04
C TYR A 295 7.48 12.06 2.28
N PRO A 296 8.14 12.07 3.46
CA PRO A 296 7.60 12.77 4.64
C PRO A 296 7.27 14.24 4.40
N LEU A 297 8.19 15.00 3.81
CA LEU A 297 7.98 16.43 3.55
C LEU A 297 6.90 16.66 2.49
N SER A 298 6.91 15.86 1.42
CA SER A 298 5.86 15.90 0.40
C SER A 298 4.51 15.59 1.03
N GLY A 299 4.39 14.54 1.83
CA GLY A 299 3.15 14.20 2.54
C GLY A 299 2.63 15.32 3.42
N LEU A 300 3.52 16.00 4.16
CA LEU A 300 3.13 17.11 5.02
C LEU A 300 2.61 18.29 4.19
N TYR A 301 3.29 18.59 3.08
CA TYR A 301 2.88 19.65 2.18
C TYR A 301 1.56 19.33 1.46
N HIS A 302 1.30 18.09 1.06
CA HIS A 302 0.03 17.72 0.40
C HIS A 302 -1.15 17.69 1.37
N LYS A 303 -0.91 17.34 2.64
CA LYS A 303 -1.91 17.54 3.71
C LYS A 303 -2.30 19.02 3.80
N PHE A 304 -1.30 19.91 3.82
CA PHE A 304 -1.52 21.36 3.77
C PHE A 304 -2.30 21.79 2.53
N LEU A 305 -1.90 21.34 1.33
CA LEU A 305 -2.59 21.69 0.09
C LEU A 305 -4.08 21.36 0.17
N VAL A 306 -4.43 20.11 0.51
CA VAL A 306 -5.83 19.69 0.60
C VAL A 306 -6.60 20.50 1.65
N GLU A 307 -5.99 20.80 2.81
CA GLU A 307 -6.62 21.60 3.87
C GLU A 307 -6.81 23.08 3.48
N GLN A 308 -5.92 23.65 2.64
CA GLN A 308 -5.99 25.06 2.23
C GLN A 308 -6.85 25.31 1.00
N ILE A 309 -6.67 24.50 -0.06
CA ILE A 309 -7.35 24.73 -1.35
C ILE A 309 -8.56 23.82 -1.55
N GLY A 310 -8.76 22.84 -0.66
CA GLY A 310 -9.82 21.85 -0.77
C GLY A 310 -9.48 20.74 -1.77
N ILE A 311 -10.14 19.59 -1.61
CA ILE A 311 -9.85 18.40 -2.41
C ILE A 311 -10.13 18.56 -3.91
N GLU A 312 -11.15 19.32 -4.30
CA GLU A 312 -11.50 19.45 -5.73
C GLU A 312 -10.40 20.21 -6.50
N LYS A 313 -9.92 21.34 -5.97
CA LYS A 313 -8.77 22.05 -6.57
C LYS A 313 -7.48 21.24 -6.50
N TYR A 314 -7.31 20.46 -5.43
CA TYR A 314 -6.18 19.55 -5.33
C TYR A 314 -6.17 18.51 -6.46
N LEU A 315 -7.32 17.92 -6.79
CA LEU A 315 -7.46 16.96 -7.88
C LEU A 315 -7.18 17.59 -9.26
N GLU A 316 -7.57 18.86 -9.46
CA GLU A 316 -7.20 19.62 -10.65
C GLU A 316 -5.67 19.75 -10.79
N LEU A 317 -4.96 20.06 -9.70
CA LEU A 317 -3.49 20.08 -9.70
C LEU A 317 -2.91 18.68 -9.95
N TYR A 318 -3.43 17.66 -9.28
CA TYR A 318 -2.98 16.27 -9.47
C TYR A 318 -3.05 15.88 -10.94
N GLN A 319 -4.20 16.10 -11.60
CA GLN A 319 -4.41 15.78 -13.01
C GLN A 319 -3.59 16.65 -13.95
N LYS A 320 -3.40 17.94 -13.62
CA LYS A 320 -2.57 18.86 -14.40
C LYS A 320 -1.10 18.43 -14.43
N TYR A 321 -0.60 17.89 -13.32
CA TYR A 321 0.76 17.38 -13.20
C TYR A 321 0.84 15.87 -13.48
N SER A 322 -0.04 15.36 -14.33
CA SER A 322 0.01 14.02 -14.92
C SER A 322 0.27 14.08 -16.42
N GLY A 323 0.91 13.06 -16.99
CA GLY A 323 1.19 12.98 -18.42
C GLY A 323 1.75 11.63 -18.84
N THR A 324 2.31 11.59 -20.05
CA THR A 324 3.21 10.52 -20.52
C THR A 324 4.53 10.54 -19.75
N PRO A 325 5.35 9.46 -19.78
CA PRO A 325 6.67 9.45 -19.13
C PRO A 325 7.52 10.68 -19.48
N ASP A 326 7.62 10.97 -20.78
CA ASP A 326 8.43 12.05 -21.33
C ASP A 326 7.94 13.45 -20.95
N GLU A 327 6.62 13.62 -20.79
CA GLU A 327 6.03 14.87 -20.32
C GLU A 327 6.33 15.05 -18.84
N VAL A 328 6.01 14.06 -18.01
CA VAL A 328 6.19 14.10 -16.55
C VAL A 328 7.65 14.34 -16.20
N GLU A 329 8.61 13.64 -16.83
CA GLU A 329 10.04 13.83 -16.57
C GLU A 329 10.50 15.28 -16.75
N LYS A 330 9.87 16.02 -17.68
CA LYS A 330 10.17 17.42 -18.00
C LYS A 330 9.32 18.40 -17.20
N MET A 331 8.31 17.94 -16.45
CA MET A 331 7.44 18.81 -15.67
C MET A 331 8.20 19.45 -14.51
N LYS A 332 7.85 20.71 -14.27
CA LYS A 332 8.19 21.45 -13.06
C LYS A 332 6.93 22.13 -12.56
N ILE A 333 6.60 21.91 -11.30
CA ILE A 333 5.45 22.53 -10.65
C ILE A 333 5.70 24.04 -10.51
N ASP A 334 4.77 24.85 -11.01
CA ASP A 334 4.83 26.30 -10.85
C ASP A 334 4.44 26.67 -9.43
N VAL A 335 5.39 27.25 -8.69
CA VAL A 335 5.19 27.68 -7.30
C VAL A 335 4.09 28.74 -7.15
N ASN A 336 3.78 29.49 -8.22
CA ASN A 336 2.71 30.51 -8.19
C ASN A 336 1.31 29.89 -8.21
N GLU A 337 1.20 28.60 -8.52
CA GLU A 337 -0.06 27.85 -8.48
C GLU A 337 -0.32 27.20 -7.12
N LEU A 338 0.68 27.26 -6.23
CA LEU A 338 0.60 26.75 -4.87
C LEU A 338 0.27 27.89 -3.89
N PRO A 339 -0.33 27.59 -2.73
CA PRO A 339 -0.49 28.58 -1.67
C PRO A 339 0.85 29.23 -1.28
N ASP A 340 0.79 30.49 -0.86
CA ASP A 340 2.00 31.24 -0.55
C ASP A 340 2.76 30.70 0.66
N ARG A 341 4.03 31.12 0.76
CA ARG A 341 4.92 30.67 1.82
C ARG A 341 4.47 31.10 3.22
N ALA A 342 3.76 32.22 3.34
CA ALA A 342 3.28 32.70 4.65
C ALA A 342 2.20 31.75 5.19
N THR A 343 1.24 31.37 4.34
CA THR A 343 0.18 30.40 4.67
C THR A 343 0.78 29.03 5.04
N TRP A 344 1.83 28.61 4.33
CA TRP A 344 2.57 27.39 4.68
C TRP A 344 3.24 27.47 6.06
N HIS A 345 3.88 28.58 6.40
CA HIS A 345 4.47 28.77 7.73
C HIS A 345 3.43 28.75 8.84
N GLU A 346 2.28 29.41 8.65
CA GLU A 346 1.17 29.37 9.61
C GLU A 346 0.65 27.95 9.84
N PHE A 347 0.55 27.15 8.78
CA PHE A 347 0.19 25.73 8.89
C PHE A 347 1.24 24.93 9.68
N ILE A 348 2.52 25.14 9.42
CA ILE A 348 3.61 24.47 10.15
C ILE A 348 3.57 24.80 11.63
N ASP A 349 3.35 26.06 11.98
CA ASP A 349 3.24 26.51 13.37
C ASP A 349 2.06 25.83 14.07
N ASP A 350 0.87 25.79 13.46
CA ASP A 350 -0.29 25.08 14.01
C ASP A 350 -0.08 23.56 14.11
N TYR A 351 0.48 22.94 13.06
CA TYR A 351 0.75 21.50 13.03
C TYR A 351 1.76 21.09 14.13
N SER A 352 2.76 21.94 14.41
CA SER A 352 3.74 21.71 15.48
C SER A 352 3.12 21.62 16.88
N GLN A 353 1.94 22.22 17.09
CA GLN A 353 1.19 22.15 18.36
C GLN A 353 0.30 20.90 18.45
N LYS A 354 0.16 20.16 17.33
CA LYS A 354 -0.74 18.99 17.21
C LYS A 354 0.00 17.66 17.25
N LYS A 355 1.19 17.63 17.85
CA LYS A 355 2.02 16.43 17.99
C LYS A 355 1.23 15.28 18.64
N ALA A 356 1.40 14.08 18.09
CA ALA A 356 0.79 12.87 18.62
C ALA A 356 1.32 12.50 20.01
N ILE A 357 2.59 12.82 20.27
CA ILE A 357 3.29 12.58 21.53
C ILE A 357 3.85 13.91 22.04
N ASP A 358 3.62 14.22 23.32
CA ASP A 358 4.08 15.44 23.98
C ASP A 358 4.64 15.13 25.38
N PHE A 359 5.36 16.09 25.96
CA PHE A 359 5.97 16.03 27.28
C PHE A 359 5.41 17.09 28.24
N ASN A 360 4.55 17.98 27.75
CA ASN A 360 3.93 19.02 28.58
C ASN A 360 2.82 18.44 29.46
N ASN A 361 3.20 17.94 30.64
CA ASN A 361 2.29 17.40 31.66
C ASN A 361 1.81 18.47 32.65
N SER A 362 1.36 19.63 32.18
CA SER A 362 0.98 20.72 33.09
C SER A 362 -0.37 20.44 33.78
N ASN A 363 -0.33 20.07 35.07
CA ASN A 363 -1.42 20.16 36.07
C ASN A 363 -2.85 19.85 35.59
N THR A 364 -3.02 18.85 34.72
CA THR A 364 -4.33 18.41 34.27
C THR A 364 -4.96 17.52 35.33
N GLN A 365 -6.26 17.71 35.58
CA GLN A 365 -7.05 16.75 36.35
C GLN A 365 -7.16 15.48 35.52
N THR A 366 -6.29 14.51 35.79
CA THR A 366 -6.27 13.22 35.09
C THR A 366 -6.93 12.12 35.94
N GLN A 367 -7.56 11.16 35.27
CA GLN A 367 -8.10 9.96 35.89
C GLN A 367 -7.12 8.79 35.71
N LEU A 368 -6.73 8.14 36.81
CA LEU A 368 -5.93 6.92 36.76
C LEU A 368 -6.76 5.77 36.15
N ILE A 369 -6.24 5.12 35.11
CA ILE A 369 -6.88 3.98 34.44
C ILE A 369 -6.07 2.68 34.51
N TYR A 370 -4.77 2.78 34.80
CA TYR A 370 -3.91 1.62 35.01
C TYR A 370 -2.77 1.96 35.96
N ASP A 371 -2.49 1.06 36.90
CA ASP A 371 -1.42 1.20 37.89
C ASP A 371 -0.73 -0.16 38.07
N GLY A 372 0.36 -0.35 37.33
CA GLY A 372 1.15 -1.58 37.31
C GLY A 372 2.62 -1.32 37.62
N ALA A 373 3.36 -2.39 37.91
CA ALA A 373 4.77 -2.28 38.31
C ALA A 373 5.70 -1.68 37.24
N SER A 374 5.35 -1.85 35.96
CA SER A 374 6.14 -1.36 34.82
C SER A 374 5.56 -0.12 34.16
N ALA A 375 4.32 0.25 34.47
CA ALA A 375 3.67 1.41 33.88
C ALA A 375 2.51 1.95 34.73
N ARG A 376 2.32 3.26 34.69
CA ARG A 376 1.13 3.95 35.19
C ARG A 376 0.50 4.77 34.06
N ILE A 377 -0.80 4.63 33.86
CA ILE A 377 -1.53 5.34 32.81
C ILE A 377 -2.68 6.11 33.43
N SER A 378 -2.74 7.41 33.16
CA SER A 378 -3.92 8.24 33.42
C SER A 378 -4.45 8.84 32.12
N GLU A 379 -5.67 9.37 32.15
CA GLU A 379 -6.32 9.97 30.98
C GLU A 379 -7.01 11.28 31.33
N ASP A 380 -7.20 12.12 30.32
CA ASP A 380 -8.21 13.19 30.30
C ASP A 380 -9.03 13.11 28.99
N LEU A 381 -9.75 14.19 28.65
CA LEU A 381 -10.58 14.24 27.44
C LEU A 381 -9.79 14.20 26.12
N GLN A 382 -8.49 14.52 26.15
CA GLN A 382 -7.67 14.70 24.94
C GLN A 382 -6.50 13.71 24.88
N ASN A 383 -5.94 13.31 26.02
CA ASN A 383 -4.68 12.57 26.10
C ASN A 383 -4.72 11.38 27.06
N TYR A 384 -3.86 10.41 26.76
CA TYR A 384 -3.38 9.41 27.70
C TYR A 384 -1.99 9.81 28.18
N TYR A 385 -1.75 9.73 29.48
CA TYR A 385 -0.50 10.08 30.12
C TYR A 385 0.17 8.80 30.61
N PHE A 386 1.40 8.56 30.14
CA PHE A 386 2.18 7.37 30.44
C PHE A 386 3.36 7.72 31.34
N ASN A 387 3.53 6.93 32.39
CA ASN A 387 4.79 6.74 33.08
C ASN A 387 5.21 5.30 32.84
N LEU A 388 6.19 5.07 31.96
CA LEU A 388 6.53 3.75 31.43
C LEU A 388 8.00 3.43 31.66
N ARG A 389 8.33 2.26 32.23
CA ARG A 389 9.74 1.87 32.43
C ARG A 389 10.50 1.70 31.12
N ASP A 390 9.97 0.86 30.23
CA ASP A 390 10.61 0.54 28.95
C ASP A 390 9.58 0.07 27.92
N THR A 391 8.81 -0.96 28.24
CA THR A 391 7.92 -1.63 27.29
C THR A 391 6.58 -1.94 27.95
N LEU A 392 5.50 -1.63 27.24
CA LEU A 392 4.15 -1.98 27.64
C LEU A 392 3.45 -2.71 26.50
N LEU A 393 2.84 -3.84 26.85
CA LEU A 393 1.95 -4.59 25.99
C LEU A 393 0.53 -4.43 26.51
N ILE A 394 -0.35 -3.95 25.65
CA ILE A 394 -1.77 -3.78 25.96
C ILE A 394 -2.52 -4.90 25.24
N GLY A 395 -3.19 -5.75 26.01
CA GLY A 395 -4.04 -6.84 25.50
C GLY A 395 -5.15 -6.31 24.59
N ALA A 396 -5.89 -7.18 23.92
CA ALA A 396 -7.28 -6.90 23.57
C ALA A 396 -8.05 -8.22 23.67
N ASP A 397 -9.37 -8.12 23.60
CA ASP A 397 -10.25 -9.28 23.66
C ASP A 397 -9.95 -10.28 22.51
N ALA A 398 -10.22 -11.57 22.76
CA ALA A 398 -9.60 -12.75 22.14
C ALA A 398 -9.85 -13.01 20.63
N ASN A 399 -10.11 -11.97 19.83
CA ASN A 399 -10.66 -12.08 18.47
C ASN A 399 -9.62 -12.31 17.35
N CYS A 400 -8.35 -12.54 17.66
CA CYS A 400 -7.30 -12.83 16.68
C CYS A 400 -6.66 -14.22 16.86
N LYS A 401 -7.46 -15.26 17.13
CA LYS A 401 -6.95 -16.64 17.26
C LYS A 401 -6.24 -17.08 15.97
N GLY A 402 -5.01 -17.56 16.11
CA GLY A 402 -4.20 -18.07 14.98
C GLY A 402 -3.44 -17.00 14.20
N TYR A 403 -3.62 -15.71 14.53
CA TYR A 403 -2.86 -14.62 13.93
C TYR A 403 -1.46 -14.50 14.52
N HIS A 404 -0.49 -14.19 13.68
CA HIS A 404 0.90 -13.92 13.99
C HIS A 404 1.27 -12.47 13.67
N SER A 405 1.49 -11.66 14.71
CA SER A 405 2.06 -10.32 14.56
C SER A 405 3.56 -10.43 14.27
N LYS A 406 3.96 -10.09 13.04
CA LYS A 406 5.39 -9.97 12.65
C LYS A 406 6.11 -9.02 13.61
N LYS A 407 5.49 -7.88 13.93
CA LYS A 407 6.12 -6.87 14.77
C LYS A 407 6.36 -7.33 16.20
N PHE A 408 5.43 -8.09 16.77
CA PHE A 408 5.60 -8.66 18.09
C PHE A 408 6.81 -9.60 18.15
N TYR A 409 6.97 -10.49 17.16
CA TYR A 409 8.07 -11.46 17.15
C TYR A 409 9.43 -10.85 16.82
N GLU A 410 9.48 -9.71 16.13
CA GLU A 410 10.72 -8.92 16.00
C GLU A 410 11.26 -8.50 17.38
N VAL A 411 10.37 -8.08 18.27
CA VAL A 411 10.73 -7.55 19.60
C VAL A 411 10.88 -8.67 20.64
N PHE A 412 9.99 -9.66 20.63
CA PHE A 412 9.94 -10.74 21.62
C PHE A 412 10.15 -12.13 21.00
N LYS A 413 11.39 -12.43 20.62
CA LYS A 413 11.75 -13.69 19.92
C LYS A 413 11.31 -14.98 20.64
N ASN A 414 11.27 -14.97 21.98
CA ASN A 414 10.99 -16.16 22.79
C ASN A 414 9.62 -16.13 23.49
N ARG A 415 8.78 -15.12 23.23
CA ARG A 415 7.44 -15.01 23.83
C ARG A 415 6.40 -15.43 22.81
N LYS A 416 5.40 -16.19 23.24
CA LYS A 416 4.22 -16.47 22.42
C LYS A 416 3.30 -15.25 22.40
N TYR A 417 2.88 -14.84 21.21
CA TYR A 417 1.87 -13.78 21.05
C TYR A 417 0.52 -14.24 21.61
N GLN A 418 -0.09 -13.40 22.47
CA GLN A 418 -1.35 -13.69 23.18
C GLN A 418 -2.49 -12.77 22.74
N GLY A 419 -2.38 -12.14 21.57
CA GLY A 419 -3.39 -11.22 21.06
C GLY A 419 -3.29 -9.81 21.64
N GLU A 420 -2.09 -9.37 22.01
CA GLU A 420 -1.85 -7.99 22.41
C GLU A 420 -2.10 -7.04 21.24
N LYS A 421 -2.93 -6.01 21.42
CA LYS A 421 -3.27 -5.07 20.36
C LYS A 421 -2.24 -3.96 20.21
N TYR A 422 -1.70 -3.45 21.31
CA TYR A 422 -0.71 -2.38 21.25
C TYR A 422 0.61 -2.78 21.90
N LEU A 423 1.70 -2.33 21.28
CA LEU A 423 3.05 -2.35 21.84
C LEU A 423 3.56 -0.92 21.92
N ILE A 424 3.93 -0.51 23.13
CA ILE A 424 4.57 0.78 23.40
C ILE A 424 5.98 0.50 23.88
N VAL A 425 6.97 1.09 23.22
CA VAL A 425 8.38 1.04 23.60
C VAL A 425 8.84 2.46 23.86
N ALA A 426 9.46 2.70 25.01
CA ALA A 426 10.00 3.99 25.41
C ALA A 426 11.44 3.81 25.93
N ASN A 427 12.30 4.73 25.52
CA ASN A 427 13.63 4.92 26.09
C ASN A 427 13.96 6.42 26.06
N ALA A 428 15.15 6.79 26.54
CA ALA A 428 15.55 8.20 26.60
C ALA A 428 15.57 8.90 25.22
N ASN A 429 15.69 8.17 24.12
CA ASN A 429 15.83 8.73 22.78
C ASN A 429 14.57 8.56 21.92
N GLU A 430 13.68 7.63 22.23
CA GLU A 430 12.58 7.23 21.36
C GLU A 430 11.35 6.77 22.13
N ILE A 431 10.16 7.13 21.62
CA ILE A 431 8.88 6.48 21.92
C ILE A 431 8.30 5.94 20.63
N SER A 432 7.91 4.67 20.63
CA SER A 432 7.32 3.97 19.48
C SER A 432 6.04 3.27 19.91
N ILE A 433 4.93 3.55 19.22
CA ILE A 433 3.61 2.96 19.48
C ILE A 433 3.19 2.18 18.23
N TYR A 434 2.95 0.88 18.40
CA TYR A 434 2.51 -0.01 17.32
C TYR A 434 1.11 -0.54 17.58
N ASN A 435 0.32 -0.67 16.52
CA ASN A 435 -0.86 -1.54 16.48
C ASN A 435 -0.42 -2.92 15.95
N LEU A 436 -0.36 -3.92 16.81
CA LEU A 436 0.10 -5.27 16.50
C LEU A 436 -0.89 -6.06 15.63
N PHE A 437 -2.16 -5.64 15.57
CA PHE A 437 -3.14 -6.26 14.68
C PHE A 437 -2.89 -5.89 13.21
N THR A 438 -2.32 -4.71 12.94
CA THR A 438 -1.90 -4.29 11.58
C THR A 438 -0.39 -4.35 11.37
N ASN A 439 0.39 -4.49 12.45
CA ASN A 439 1.84 -4.30 12.50
C ASN A 439 2.31 -2.87 12.16
N ASN A 440 1.42 -1.88 12.13
CA ASN A 440 1.78 -0.51 11.79
C ASN A 440 2.32 0.27 13.00
N LEU A 441 3.30 1.14 12.77
CA LEU A 441 3.73 2.18 13.69
C LEU A 441 2.72 3.34 13.61
N ILE A 442 1.92 3.51 14.67
CA ILE A 442 0.80 4.45 14.69
C ILE A 442 1.20 5.83 15.24
N ALA A 443 2.22 5.88 16.08
CA ALA A 443 2.84 7.13 16.53
C ALA A 443 4.30 6.89 16.92
N ASN A 444 5.13 7.92 16.76
CA ASN A 444 6.54 7.86 17.10
C ASN A 444 7.08 9.23 17.49
N TYR A 445 8.05 9.22 18.40
CA TYR A 445 8.92 10.34 18.74
C TYR A 445 10.36 9.85 18.69
N VAL A 446 11.25 10.54 17.97
CA VAL A 446 12.70 10.33 18.06
C VAL A 446 13.36 11.66 18.39
N SER A 447 14.09 11.71 19.51
CA SER A 447 14.82 12.89 19.96
C SER A 447 15.68 13.51 18.86
N SER A 448 16.47 12.71 18.13
CA SER A 448 17.33 13.18 17.03
C SER A 448 16.57 13.74 15.82
N PHE A 449 15.28 13.43 15.69
CA PHE A 449 14.40 13.92 14.61
C PHE A 449 13.24 14.76 15.16
N SER A 450 13.46 15.44 16.28
CA SER A 450 12.50 16.35 16.90
C SER A 450 13.05 17.77 16.96
N ASP A 451 12.18 18.77 16.91
CA ASP A 451 12.59 20.19 16.92
C ASP A 451 13.40 20.56 18.17
N THR A 452 13.10 19.90 19.30
CA THR A 452 13.71 20.23 20.60
C THR A 452 14.99 19.44 20.86
N HIS A 453 15.24 18.35 20.13
CA HIS A 453 16.31 17.40 20.41
C HIS A 453 16.37 16.90 21.86
N SER A 454 15.22 16.95 22.55
CA SER A 454 15.16 16.60 23.97
C SER A 454 15.11 15.09 24.16
N PRO A 455 15.79 14.56 25.19
CA PRO A 455 15.49 13.19 25.61
C PRO A 455 14.06 13.12 26.17
N VAL A 456 13.48 11.93 26.14
CA VAL A 456 12.20 11.64 26.79
C VAL A 456 12.39 11.85 28.30
N PRO A 457 11.60 12.72 28.95
CA PRO A 457 11.71 12.96 30.39
C PRO A 457 11.49 11.66 31.17
N SER A 458 12.16 11.53 32.31
CA SER A 458 11.96 10.39 33.21
C SER A 458 11.91 10.80 34.66
N GLU A 459 11.00 10.22 35.42
CA GLU A 459 10.85 10.36 36.87
C GLU A 459 10.89 8.97 37.51
N ASP A 460 11.72 8.78 38.53
CA ASP A 460 11.90 7.50 39.24
C ASP A 460 12.14 6.28 38.32
N GLY A 461 12.84 6.50 37.20
CA GLY A 461 13.15 5.46 36.22
C GLY A 461 11.98 5.07 35.31
N LEU A 462 10.92 5.88 35.26
CA LEU A 462 9.81 5.77 34.32
C LEU A 462 9.86 6.94 33.33
N TYR A 463 9.76 6.65 32.04
CA TYR A 463 9.63 7.65 30.98
C TYR A 463 8.23 8.27 30.99
N CYS A 464 8.18 9.59 31.02
CA CYS A 464 6.97 10.39 31.19
C CYS A 464 6.61 11.08 29.88
N PHE A 465 5.44 10.77 29.33
CA PHE A 465 4.94 11.37 28.09
C PHE A 465 3.42 11.29 28.00
N SER A 466 2.82 12.14 27.18
CA SER A 466 1.41 12.07 26.83
C SER A 466 1.25 11.67 25.36
N VAL A 467 0.14 11.00 25.05
CA VAL A 467 -0.24 10.57 23.71
C VAL A 467 -1.67 11.01 23.47
N ARG A 468 -1.95 11.66 22.35
CA ARG A 468 -3.31 12.05 22.00
C ARG A 468 -4.21 10.83 21.85
N ARG A 469 -5.45 10.92 22.35
CA ARG A 469 -6.41 9.81 22.34
C ARG A 469 -6.66 9.28 20.93
N HIS A 470 -6.67 10.14 19.91
CA HIS A 470 -6.95 9.78 18.52
C HIS A 470 -5.90 8.84 17.90
N VAL A 471 -4.72 8.71 18.52
CA VAL A 471 -3.69 7.75 18.10
C VAL A 471 -4.19 6.31 18.27
N PHE A 472 -5.01 6.07 19.29
CA PHE A 472 -5.58 4.75 19.55
C PHE A 472 -6.98 4.66 18.94
N ASP A 473 -7.22 3.60 18.18
CA ASP A 473 -8.53 3.28 17.59
C ASP A 473 -9.49 2.61 18.61
N ALA A 474 -9.05 2.46 19.86
CA ALA A 474 -9.89 1.98 20.94
C ALA A 474 -9.54 2.66 22.27
N GLU A 475 -10.53 2.69 23.15
CA GLU A 475 -10.44 3.21 24.50
C GLU A 475 -9.51 2.35 25.36
N LEU A 476 -8.40 2.92 25.85
CA LEU A 476 -7.41 2.13 26.60
C LEU A 476 -7.99 1.59 27.91
N LYS A 477 -8.88 2.34 28.55
CA LYS A 477 -9.54 1.94 29.79
C LYS A 477 -10.35 0.66 29.64
N SER A 478 -11.12 0.50 28.56
CA SER A 478 -11.91 -0.71 28.36
C SER A 478 -11.02 -1.93 28.12
N ILE A 479 -9.91 -1.73 27.42
CA ILE A 479 -8.98 -2.80 27.05
C ILE A 479 -8.10 -3.25 28.24
N LEU A 480 -7.70 -2.32 29.11
CA LEU A 480 -6.83 -2.59 30.26
C LEU A 480 -7.57 -3.30 31.41
N MET A 481 -8.89 -3.13 31.50
CA MET A 481 -9.72 -3.71 32.56
C MET A 481 -10.02 -5.22 32.36
N ASP A 482 -9.93 -5.74 31.14
CA ASP A 482 -10.23 -7.15 30.82
C ASP A 482 -9.13 -8.16 31.23
N LYS A 483 -8.11 -7.73 32.00
CA LYS A 483 -6.99 -8.59 32.43
C LYS A 483 -6.70 -8.62 33.93
N THR A 484 -7.57 -8.05 34.76
CA THR A 484 -7.52 -8.29 36.21
C THR A 484 -8.31 -9.55 36.55
N ASP A 485 -7.69 -10.71 36.32
CA ASP A 485 -8.00 -11.98 37.00
C ASP A 485 -6.83 -12.37 37.91
#